data_AF-A0A2Z6Q8K2-F1
#
_entry.id   AF-A0A2Z6Q8K2-F1
#
_cell.length_a   1.000
_cell.length_b   1.000
_cell.length_c   1.000
_cell.angle_alpha   90.00
_cell.angle_beta   90.00
_cell.angle_gamma   90.00
#
_symmetry.space_group_name_H-M   'P 1'
#
loop_
_entity.id
_entity.type
_entity.pdbx_description
1 polymer ?
#
loop_
_entity_poly.entity_id
_entity_poly.type
_entity_poly.pdbx_seq_one_letter_code
_entity_poly.pdbx_strand_id
1 'polypeptide(L)'
;MRTNYLKFSCLMDLFRNRKKRLPVYLIPPAPYHTLSINQVAGHTKTDIDDGLTVQEATQRLGLYGFNELSGQSGVSALAKEVSSLLLP
;
A
#
# COMPACT_ATOMS: atom_id res chain seq x y z
N MET A 1 7.02 -49.45 -19.77
CA MET A 1 7.02 -48.50 -18.63
C MET A 1 6.99 -47.07 -19.16
N ARG A 2 5.80 -46.47 -19.30
CA ARG A 2 5.64 -45.06 -19.69
C ARG A 2 4.35 -44.50 -19.11
N THR A 3 4.41 -44.00 -17.89
CA THR A 3 3.44 -43.05 -17.33
C THR A 3 4.22 -42.19 -16.34
N ASN A 4 4.06 -40.86 -16.36
CA ASN A 4 4.29 -39.91 -15.24
C ASN A 4 4.58 -38.45 -15.67
N TYR A 5 4.32 -38.03 -16.91
CA TYR A 5 4.45 -36.61 -17.27
C TYR A 5 3.15 -35.80 -17.18
N LEU A 6 1.97 -36.44 -17.08
CA LEU A 6 0.69 -35.72 -17.01
C LEU A 6 0.27 -35.25 -15.60
N LYS A 7 0.92 -35.70 -14.52
CA LYS A 7 0.49 -35.38 -13.15
C LYS A 7 1.07 -34.07 -12.61
N PHE A 8 2.17 -33.60 -13.19
CA PHE A 8 2.86 -32.38 -12.72
C PHE A 8 2.25 -31.08 -13.27
N SER A 9 1.60 -31.10 -14.44
CA SER A 9 0.97 -29.89 -14.99
C SER A 9 -0.23 -29.43 -14.14
N CYS A 10 -1.07 -30.37 -13.69
CA CYS A 10 -2.24 -30.09 -12.85
C CYS A 10 -1.87 -29.41 -11.50
N LEU A 11 -0.71 -29.75 -10.92
CA LEU A 11 -0.23 -29.15 -9.66
C LEU A 11 0.25 -27.70 -9.83
N MET A 12 0.76 -27.33 -11.01
CA MET A 12 1.24 -25.98 -11.29
C MET A 12 0.11 -24.99 -11.64
N ASP A 13 -1.07 -25.51 -12.06
CA ASP A 13 -2.26 -24.71 -12.30
C ASP A 13 -3.05 -24.37 -11.02
N LEU A 14 -2.86 -25.15 -9.94
CA LEU A 14 -3.54 -24.90 -8.66
C LEU A 14 -3.02 -23.65 -7.93
N PHE A 15 -1.79 -23.20 -8.22
CA PHE A 15 -1.15 -22.07 -7.54
C PHE A 15 -1.23 -20.73 -8.29
N ARG A 16 -1.73 -20.71 -9.54
CA ARG A 16 -1.55 -19.55 -10.43
C ARG A 16 -2.65 -18.48 -10.38
N ASN A 17 -3.69 -18.60 -9.55
CA ASN A 17 -4.74 -17.58 -9.55
C ASN A 17 -5.40 -17.30 -8.20
N ARG A 18 -4.59 -17.14 -7.14
CA ARG A 18 -5.03 -16.30 -6.01
C ARG A 18 -4.76 -14.83 -6.35
N LYS A 19 -5.49 -14.29 -7.33
CA LYS A 19 -5.72 -12.85 -7.43
C LYS A 19 -6.52 -12.49 -6.18
N LYS A 20 -5.80 -12.22 -5.08
CA LYS A 20 -6.39 -11.65 -3.87
C LYS A 20 -7.06 -10.38 -4.33
N ARG A 21 -8.40 -10.37 -4.36
CA ARG A 21 -9.15 -9.14 -4.62
C ARG A 21 -8.61 -8.13 -3.62
N LEU A 22 -8.00 -7.06 -4.12
CA LEU A 22 -7.63 -5.92 -3.29
C LEU A 22 -8.90 -5.55 -2.51
N PRO A 23 -8.83 -5.41 -1.17
CA PRO A 23 -9.99 -5.03 -0.40
C PRO A 23 -10.50 -3.72 -0.99
N VAL A 24 -11.74 -3.72 -1.48
CA VAL A 24 -12.45 -2.49 -1.84
C VAL A 24 -12.52 -1.70 -0.54
N TYR A 25 -11.61 -0.75 -0.37
CA TYR A 25 -11.67 0.17 0.74
C TYR A 25 -12.91 1.01 0.51
N LEU A 26 -13.91 0.84 1.36
CA LEU A 26 -15.07 1.70 1.41
C LEU A 26 -14.52 3.08 1.74
N ILE A 27 -14.41 3.94 0.72
CA ILE A 27 -14.17 5.37 0.92
C ILE A 27 -15.28 5.82 1.89
N PRO A 28 -14.94 6.34 3.08
CA PRO A 28 -15.95 6.75 4.02
C PRO A 28 -16.82 7.82 3.36
N PRO A 29 -18.15 7.78 3.56
CA PRO A 29 -19.07 8.73 2.93
C PRO A 29 -18.85 10.18 3.39
N ALA A 30 -18.09 10.40 4.47
CA ALA A 30 -17.69 11.70 5.00
C ALA A 30 -16.22 11.65 5.47
N PRO A 31 -15.53 12.81 5.56
CA PRO A 31 -14.19 12.88 6.13
C PRO A 31 -14.11 12.32 7.55
N TYR A 32 -13.06 11.57 7.90
CA TYR A 32 -12.99 10.91 9.22
C TYR A 32 -13.06 11.89 10.41
N HIS A 33 -12.63 13.14 10.24
CA HIS A 33 -12.71 14.16 11.30
C HIS A 33 -14.13 14.65 11.61
N THR A 34 -15.14 14.25 10.82
CA THR A 34 -16.55 14.54 11.08
C THR A 34 -17.30 13.35 11.70
N LEU A 35 -16.64 12.20 11.87
CA LEU A 35 -17.23 10.98 12.42
C LEU A 35 -16.88 10.83 13.90
N SER A 36 -17.71 10.07 14.62
CA SER A 36 -17.36 9.67 16.00
C SER A 36 -16.18 8.70 16.02
N ILE A 37 -15.46 8.66 17.15
CA ILE A 37 -14.28 7.80 17.33
C ILE A 37 -14.62 6.32 17.05
N ASN A 38 -15.76 5.83 17.56
CA ASN A 38 -16.20 4.45 17.34
C ASN A 38 -16.48 4.13 15.86
N GLN A 39 -17.01 5.08 15.10
CA GLN A 39 -17.20 4.91 13.65
C GLN A 39 -15.85 4.83 12.95
N VAL A 40 -14.90 5.72 13.28
CA VAL A 40 -13.55 5.70 12.69
C VAL A 40 -12.84 4.39 13.03
N ALA A 41 -12.93 3.91 14.26
CA ALA A 41 -12.37 2.63 14.69
C ALA A 41 -12.94 1.45 13.90
N GLY A 42 -14.27 1.41 13.70
CA GLY A 42 -14.94 0.40 12.88
C GLY A 42 -14.53 0.44 11.40
N HIS A 43 -14.40 1.63 10.81
CA HIS A 43 -13.97 1.80 9.42
C HIS A 43 -12.51 1.40 9.21
N THR A 44 -11.63 1.83 10.10
CA THR A 44 -10.18 1.61 9.99
C THR A 44 -9.73 0.27 10.57
N LYS A 45 -10.65 -0.46 11.22
CA LYS A 45 -10.38 -1.73 11.90
C LYS A 45 -9.16 -1.62 12.81
N THR A 46 -9.18 -0.61 13.67
CA THR A 46 -8.14 -0.36 14.68
C THR A 46 -8.79 -0.34 16.05
N ASP A 47 -8.06 -0.79 17.05
CA ASP A 47 -8.44 -0.55 18.43
C ASP A 47 -8.20 0.92 18.79
N ILE A 48 -9.02 1.46 19.69
CA ILE A 48 -8.96 2.88 20.11
C ILE A 48 -7.87 3.09 21.15
N ASP A 49 -7.71 2.13 22.06
CA ASP A 49 -6.82 2.23 23.20
C ASP A 49 -5.45 1.62 22.86
N ASP A 50 -5.45 0.46 22.22
CA ASP A 50 -4.25 -0.32 21.92
C ASP A 50 -3.71 -0.08 20.50
N GLY A 51 -4.49 0.54 19.62
CA GLY A 51 -4.11 0.80 18.23
C GLY A 51 -4.04 -0.46 17.36
N LEU A 52 -2.98 -0.58 16.55
CA LEU A 52 -2.73 -1.74 15.70
C LEU A 52 -1.65 -2.64 16.29
N THR A 53 -1.86 -3.94 16.19
CA THR A 53 -0.79 -4.90 16.50
C THR A 53 0.33 -4.81 15.46
N VAL A 54 1.54 -5.20 15.85
CA VAL A 54 2.71 -5.25 14.95
C VAL A 54 2.43 -6.12 13.70
N GLN A 55 1.69 -7.21 13.89
CA GLN A 55 1.31 -8.11 12.80
C GLN A 55 0.38 -7.42 11.80
N GLU A 56 -0.64 -6.69 12.28
CA GLU A 56 -1.56 -5.94 11.41
C GLU A 56 -0.86 -4.79 10.70
N ALA A 57 0.03 -4.06 11.39
CA ALA A 57 0.83 -3.01 10.79
C ALA A 57 1.72 -3.57 9.67
N THR A 58 2.35 -4.72 9.88
CA THR A 58 3.16 -5.41 8.87
C THR A 58 2.32 -5.86 7.68
N GLN A 59 1.12 -6.39 7.92
CA GLN A 59 0.19 -6.73 6.85
C GLN A 59 -0.22 -5.50 6.03
N ARG A 60 -0.51 -4.37 6.69
CA ARG A 60 -0.85 -3.11 6.03
C ARG A 60 0.33 -2.56 5.22
N LEU A 61 1.55 -2.62 5.75
CA LEU A 61 2.76 -2.23 5.01
C LEU A 61 2.91 -3.04 3.71
N GLY A 62 2.66 -4.36 3.77
CA GLY A 62 2.68 -5.22 2.57
C GLY A 62 1.54 -4.97 1.58
N LEU A 63 0.42 -4.39 2.02
CA LEU A 63 -0.74 -4.07 1.18
C LEU A 63 -0.65 -2.69 0.53
N TYR A 64 -0.19 -1.68 1.27
CA TYR A 64 -0.20 -0.29 0.84
C TYR A 64 1.18 0.25 0.44
N GLY A 65 2.26 -0.43 0.84
CA GLY A 65 3.62 0.06 0.68
C GLY A 65 4.01 1.10 1.73
N PHE A 66 5.21 1.67 1.57
CA PHE A 66 5.70 2.71 2.44
C PHE A 66 4.90 4.00 2.25
N ASN A 67 4.62 4.69 3.36
CA ASN A 67 3.96 6.00 3.35
C ASN A 67 4.99 7.10 2.99
N GLU A 68 5.49 7.04 1.77
CA GLU A 68 6.44 8.00 1.22
C GLU A 68 5.91 8.58 -0.08
N LEU A 69 6.29 9.83 -0.38
CA LEU A 69 5.98 10.43 -1.65
C LEU A 69 6.82 9.72 -2.73
N SER A 70 6.16 9.01 -3.64
CA SER A 70 6.83 8.45 -4.80
C SER A 70 7.13 9.59 -5.79
N GLY A 71 8.37 10.06 -5.81
CA GLY A 71 8.84 11.05 -6.77
C GLY A 71 10.37 11.08 -6.79
N GLN A 72 10.97 11.21 -7.99
CA GLN A 72 12.36 11.64 -8.06
C GLN A 72 12.43 13.01 -7.37
N SER A 73 13.38 13.16 -6.45
CA SER A 73 13.80 14.45 -5.93
C SER A 73 14.18 15.33 -7.12
N GLY A 74 13.21 16.06 -7.64
CA GLY A 74 13.43 17.12 -8.60
C GLY A 74 14.18 18.18 -7.83
N VAL A 75 15.50 18.17 -7.99
CA VAL A 75 16.36 19.29 -7.61
C VAL A 75 15.63 20.56 -8.02
N SER A 76 15.27 21.37 -7.03
CA SER A 76 14.44 22.56 -7.19
C SER A 76 14.90 23.35 -8.42
N ALA A 77 13.96 23.68 -9.31
CA ALA A 77 14.21 24.61 -10.42
C ALA A 77 14.72 25.99 -9.95
N LEU A 78 14.76 26.24 -8.63
CA LEU A 78 15.34 27.42 -7.99
C LEU A 78 16.87 27.34 -7.78
N ALA A 79 17.58 26.34 -8.30
CA ALA A 79 19.05 26.34 -8.31
C ALA A 79 19.65 26.97 -9.58
N LYS A 80 18.84 27.21 -10.62
CA LYS A 80 19.34 27.70 -11.92
C LYS A 80 19.39 29.23 -12.03
N GLU A 81 18.74 29.95 -11.11
CA GLU A 81 18.61 31.41 -11.16
C GLU A 81 19.68 32.16 -10.34
N VAL A 82 20.54 31.45 -9.60
CA VAL A 82 21.60 32.10 -8.82
C VAL A 82 22.95 32.11 -9.54
N SER A 83 23.08 31.38 -10.68
CA SER A 83 24.35 31.30 -11.43
C SER A 83 24.51 32.37 -12.52
N SER A 84 23.50 33.21 -12.79
CA SER A 84 23.59 34.31 -13.78
C SER A 84 23.91 35.68 -13.15
N LEU A 85 24.04 35.77 -11.83
CA LEU A 85 24.33 37.03 -11.12
C LEU A 85 25.78 37.17 -10.62
N LEU A 86 26.70 36.32 -11.08
CA LEU A 86 28.13 36.50 -10.86
C LEU A 86 28.84 36.82 -12.18
N LEU A 87 28.77 38.09 -12.59
CA LEU A 87 29.75 38.73 -13.47
C LEU A 87 30.51 39.76 -12.62
N PRO A 88 31.85 39.74 -12.70
CA PRO A 88 32.58 40.91 -13.17
C PRO A 88 32.90 40.80 -14.66
#